data_AF-A0A2J8XGH6-F1
#
_entry.id   AF-A0A2J8XGH6-F1
#
_cell.length_a   1.000
_cell.length_b   1.000
_cell.length_c   1.000
_cell.angle_alpha   90.00
_cell.angle_beta   90.00
_cell.angle_gamma   90.00
#
_symmetry.space_group_name_H-M   'P 1'
#
loop_
_entity.id
_entity.type
_entity.pdbx_description
1 polymer ?
#
loop_
_entity_poly.entity_id
_entity_poly.type
_entity_poly.pdbx_seq_one_letter_code
_entity_poly.pdbx_strand_id
1 'polypeptide(L)'
;VVTETYYPTVWCWEGRGQTLLRPFITSKPPVQYRNELIKTADGGQISLDWFDNDNSTCYMDASTRPTILLLPGLTGTSKESYILHMIHLSEELGYRCVVFNNRGVAGENLL
;
A
#
# COMPACT_ATOMS: atom_id res chain seq x y z
N VAL A 1 -14.53 -26.94 4.94
CA VAL A 1 -14.01 -26.88 6.33
C VAL A 1 -12.66 -27.57 6.32
N VAL A 2 -11.58 -26.88 6.69
CA VAL A 2 -10.23 -27.48 6.71
C VAL A 2 -10.15 -28.41 7.91
N THR A 3 -9.81 -29.67 7.69
CA THR A 3 -9.79 -30.75 8.70
C THR A 3 -8.38 -31.11 9.19
N GLU A 4 -7.33 -30.49 8.66
CA GLU A 4 -5.95 -30.75 9.06
C GLU A 4 -5.55 -30.00 10.32
N THR A 5 -4.74 -30.66 11.16
CA THR A 5 -4.17 -30.08 12.38
C THR A 5 -3.14 -29.01 12.01
N TYR A 6 -3.38 -27.76 12.43
CA TYR A 6 -2.42 -26.67 12.25
C TYR A 6 -1.19 -26.88 13.14
N TYR A 7 -0.01 -26.92 12.52
CA TYR A 7 1.26 -26.94 13.23
C TYR A 7 1.97 -25.58 13.04
N PRO A 8 2.24 -24.82 14.12
CA PRO A 8 2.98 -23.58 14.01
C PRO A 8 4.43 -23.84 13.57
N THR A 9 5.07 -22.85 12.96
CA THR A 9 6.48 -22.94 12.61
C THR A 9 7.33 -23.14 13.87
N VAL A 10 8.34 -24.01 13.79
CA VAL A 10 9.14 -24.49 14.93
C VAL A 10 9.81 -23.36 15.73
N TRP A 11 10.08 -22.23 15.07
CA TRP A 11 10.69 -21.03 15.64
C TRP A 11 9.69 -20.04 16.25
N CYS A 12 8.39 -20.38 16.25
CA CYS A 12 7.30 -19.49 16.62
C CYS A 12 6.25 -20.18 17.50
N TRP A 13 6.73 -20.84 18.57
CA TRP A 13 5.90 -21.59 19.52
C TRP A 13 4.95 -20.71 20.36
N GLU A 14 5.30 -19.43 20.52
CA GLU A 14 4.49 -18.40 21.20
C GLU A 14 4.00 -17.38 20.14
N GLY A 15 2.71 -17.45 19.77
CA GLY A 15 2.14 -16.61 18.70
C GLY A 15 2.24 -15.10 18.91
N ARG A 16 2.56 -14.66 20.14
CA ARG A 16 2.81 -13.24 20.48
C ARG A 16 4.15 -12.75 19.93
N GLY A 17 5.18 -13.60 19.92
CA GLY A 17 6.50 -13.27 19.39
C GLY A 17 6.47 -13.00 17.89
N GLN A 18 5.65 -13.75 17.13
CA GLN A 18 5.46 -13.56 15.69
C GLN A 18 5.01 -12.13 15.34
N THR A 19 4.04 -11.63 16.11
CA THR A 19 3.44 -10.32 15.91
C THR A 19 4.45 -9.21 16.18
N LEU A 20 5.31 -9.39 17.18
CA LEU A 20 6.35 -8.43 17.54
C LEU A 20 7.55 -8.47 16.60
N LEU A 21 7.88 -9.62 16.00
CA LEU A 21 9.04 -9.75 15.09
C LEU A 21 8.81 -9.13 13.72
N ARG A 22 7.57 -9.19 13.21
CA ARG A 22 7.25 -8.70 11.86
C ARG A 22 7.67 -7.23 11.63
N PRO A 23 7.38 -6.26 12.52
CA PRO A 23 7.83 -4.87 12.33
C PRO A 23 9.35 -4.70 12.23
N PHE A 24 10.14 -5.55 12.88
CA PHE A 24 11.62 -5.44 12.89
C PHE A 24 12.28 -6.08 11.67
N ILE A 25 11.63 -7.08 11.05
CA ILE A 25 12.18 -7.82 9.91
C ILE A 25 11.72 -7.21 8.58
N THR A 26 10.54 -6.58 8.55
CA THR A 26 9.95 -6.17 7.28
C THR A 26 10.58 -4.87 6.77
N SER A 27 11.38 -4.98 5.71
CA SER A 27 11.90 -3.82 4.97
C SER A 27 10.75 -2.95 4.43
N LYS A 28 10.96 -1.64 4.41
CA LYS A 28 10.07 -0.66 3.80
C LYS A 28 10.83 0.04 2.69
N PRO A 29 10.60 -0.32 1.41
CA PRO A 29 11.26 0.37 0.32
C PRO A 29 10.82 1.85 0.32
N PRO A 30 11.74 2.80 0.06
CA PRO A 30 11.39 4.20 -0.02
C PRO A 30 10.57 4.42 -1.29
N VAL A 31 9.38 4.98 -1.15
CA VAL A 31 8.50 5.36 -2.26
C VAL A 31 8.19 6.85 -2.14
N GLN A 32 8.36 7.59 -3.24
CA GLN A 32 7.96 8.99 -3.31
C GLN A 32 6.57 9.08 -3.93
N TYR A 33 5.65 9.71 -3.21
CA TYR A 33 4.27 9.89 -3.63
C TYR A 33 3.97 11.33 -3.97
N ARG A 34 3.12 11.53 -4.98
CA ARG A 34 2.40 12.78 -5.22
C ARG A 34 1.01 12.65 -4.62
N ASN A 35 0.73 13.44 -3.59
CA ASN A 35 -0.57 13.44 -2.93
C ASN A 35 -1.60 14.28 -3.70
N GLU A 36 -2.82 13.77 -3.84
CA GLU A 36 -3.98 14.47 -4.40
C GLU A 36 -5.16 14.37 -3.44
N LEU A 37 -5.70 15.52 -3.04
CA LEU A 37 -6.84 15.60 -2.13
C LEU A 37 -8.12 15.90 -2.89
N ILE A 38 -9.08 14.98 -2.80
CA ILE A 38 -10.42 15.12 -3.37
C ILE A 38 -11.38 15.53 -2.25
N LYS A 39 -11.99 16.71 -2.41
CA LYS A 39 -13.05 17.18 -1.52
C LYS A 39 -14.39 16.58 -1.95
N THR A 40 -15.14 16.07 -0.99
CA THR A 40 -16.45 15.45 -1.25
C THR A 40 -17.58 16.40 -0.86
N ALA A 41 -18.77 16.20 -1.43
CA ALA A 41 -19.91 17.12 -1.28
C ALA A 41 -20.42 17.26 0.16
N ASP A 42 -20.14 16.27 1.01
CA ASP A 42 -20.43 16.23 2.44
C ASP A 42 -19.37 16.96 3.30
N GLY A 43 -18.41 17.65 2.66
CA GLY A 43 -17.31 18.35 3.33
C GLY A 43 -16.11 17.45 3.65
N GLY A 44 -16.24 16.14 3.51
CA GLY A 44 -15.15 15.19 3.71
C GLY A 44 -14.00 15.37 2.72
N GLN A 45 -12.92 14.64 2.99
CA GLN A 45 -11.73 14.61 2.14
C GLN A 45 -11.34 13.15 1.86
N ILE A 46 -10.80 12.90 0.68
CA ILE A 46 -10.21 11.63 0.28
C ILE A 46 -8.83 11.93 -0.29
N SER A 47 -7.82 11.25 0.24
CA SER A 47 -6.42 11.36 -0.17
C SER A 47 -6.04 10.21 -1.11
N LEU A 48 -5.53 10.58 -2.28
CA LEU A 48 -4.92 9.67 -3.24
C LEU A 48 -3.41 9.90 -3.26
N ASP A 49 -2.65 8.84 -3.01
CA ASP A 49 -1.20 8.88 -3.15
C ASP A 49 -0.78 8.25 -4.47
N TRP A 50 -0.30 9.07 -5.39
CA TRP A 50 0.12 8.65 -6.72
C TRP A 50 1.60 8.30 -6.76
N PHE A 51 1.89 7.18 -7.42
CA PHE A 51 3.21 6.80 -7.89
C PHE A 51 3.17 6.77 -9.42
N ASP A 52 3.63 7.87 -10.04
CA ASP A 52 3.37 8.14 -11.47
C ASP A 52 4.23 7.27 -12.42
N ASN A 53 5.41 6.82 -11.96
CA ASN A 53 6.40 6.03 -12.70
C ASN A 53 6.80 6.64 -14.06
N ASP A 54 7.09 7.94 -14.07
CA ASP A 54 7.33 8.69 -15.32
C ASP A 54 8.59 8.28 -16.08
N ASN A 55 9.56 7.67 -15.38
CA ASN A 55 10.80 7.17 -15.97
C ASN A 55 10.71 5.70 -16.45
N SER A 56 9.49 5.15 -16.56
CA SER A 56 9.27 3.77 -17.02
C SER A 56 9.83 3.52 -18.41
N THR A 57 10.69 2.51 -18.53
CA THR A 57 11.25 2.06 -19.82
C THR A 57 10.30 1.14 -20.57
N CYS A 58 9.38 0.47 -19.86
CA CYS A 58 8.36 -0.40 -20.46
C CYS A 58 7.23 0.39 -21.12
N TYR A 59 6.86 1.54 -20.54
CA TYR A 59 5.79 2.41 -21.03
C TYR A 59 6.29 3.86 -21.11
N MET A 60 6.97 4.18 -22.21
CA MET A 60 7.52 5.52 -22.49
C MET A 60 6.41 6.56 -22.67
N ASP A 61 5.30 6.18 -23.32
CA ASP A 61 4.14 7.05 -23.45
C ASP A 61 3.23 6.91 -22.22
N ALA A 62 3.10 8.01 -21.47
CA ALA A 62 2.24 8.12 -20.29
C ALA A 62 0.77 7.79 -20.58
N SER A 63 0.30 7.95 -21.83
CA SER A 63 -1.09 7.65 -22.21
C SER A 63 -1.39 6.14 -22.27
N THR A 64 -0.35 5.32 -22.51
CA THR A 64 -0.46 3.86 -22.63
C THR A 64 -0.11 3.12 -21.33
N ARG A 65 0.42 3.85 -20.34
CA ARG A 65 0.86 3.29 -19.07
C ARG A 65 -0.34 2.81 -18.23
N PRO A 66 -0.43 1.53 -17.87
CA PRO A 66 -1.48 1.02 -17.00
C PRO A 66 -1.45 1.68 -15.62
N THR A 67 -2.62 1.90 -15.03
CA THR A 67 -2.77 2.41 -13.67
C THR A 67 -3.36 1.33 -12.76
N ILE A 68 -2.67 1.05 -11.66
CA ILE A 68 -3.12 0.12 -10.61
C ILE A 68 -3.70 0.92 -9.45
N LEU A 69 -4.94 0.62 -9.10
CA LEU A 69 -5.59 1.14 -7.90
C LEU A 69 -5.36 0.17 -6.73
N LEU A 70 -4.66 0.64 -5.71
CA LEU A 70 -4.41 -0.09 -4.47
C LEU A 70 -5.38 0.38 -3.39
N LEU A 71 -6.07 -0.58 -2.77
CA LEU A 71 -7.04 -0.36 -1.70
C LEU A 71 -6.49 -0.98 -0.40
N PRO A 72 -5.88 -0.19 0.48
CA PRO A 72 -5.44 -0.64 1.79
C PRO A 72 -6.60 -1.16 2.63
N GLY A 73 -6.28 -2.01 3.62
CA GLY A 73 -7.26 -2.46 4.61
C GLY A 73 -7.80 -1.31 5.49
N LEU A 74 -8.72 -1.65 6.40
CA LEU A 74 -9.49 -0.68 7.20
C LEU A 74 -8.65 0.44 7.85
N THR A 75 -7.51 0.09 8.45
CA THR A 75 -6.60 1.05 9.11
C THR A 75 -5.31 1.29 8.32
N GLY A 76 -5.24 0.79 7.10
CA GLY A 76 -4.05 0.86 6.25
C GLY A 76 -3.89 2.21 5.57
N THR A 77 -2.64 2.57 5.27
CA THR A 77 -2.23 3.75 4.50
C THR A 77 -1.29 3.36 3.37
N SER A 78 -0.95 4.31 2.50
CA SER A 78 0.16 4.19 1.53
C SER A 78 1.54 3.89 2.14
N LYS A 79 1.69 4.01 3.47
CA LYS A 79 2.95 3.77 4.20
C LYS A 79 3.08 2.35 4.73
N GLU A 80 2.06 1.52 4.51
CA GLU A 80 2.09 0.13 4.94
C GLU A 80 3.08 -0.68 4.10
N SER A 81 3.84 -1.55 4.75
CA SER A 81 4.93 -2.28 4.08
C SER A 81 4.43 -3.10 2.88
N TYR A 82 3.25 -3.72 2.98
CA TYR A 82 2.69 -4.48 1.85
C TYR A 82 2.34 -3.59 0.65
N ILE A 83 1.87 -2.35 0.88
CA ILE A 83 1.61 -1.38 -0.19
C ILE A 83 2.92 -0.95 -0.84
N LEU A 84 3.94 -0.63 -0.03
CA LEU A 84 5.25 -0.23 -0.52
C LEU A 84 5.89 -1.31 -1.39
N HIS A 85 5.80 -2.58 -0.99
CA HIS A 85 6.28 -3.71 -1.79
C HIS A 85 5.46 -3.92 -3.07
N MET A 86 4.14 -3.76 -3.02
CA MET A 86 3.29 -3.84 -4.23
C MET A 86 3.64 -2.75 -5.25
N ILE A 87 3.95 -1.53 -4.78
CA ILE A 87 4.35 -0.43 -5.66
C ILE A 87 5.71 -0.72 -6.27
N HIS A 88 6.67 -1.21 -5.50
CA HIS A 88 7.99 -1.56 -6.04
C HIS A 88 7.90 -2.64 -7.12
N LEU A 89 7.09 -3.68 -6.91
CA LEU A 89 6.83 -4.68 -7.95
C LEU A 89 6.14 -4.07 -9.18
N SER A 90 5.23 -3.13 -8.98
CA SER A 90 4.53 -2.44 -10.06
C SER A 90 5.44 -1.47 -10.83
N GLU A 91 6.41 -0.87 -10.14
CA GLU A 91 7.47 -0.03 -10.70
C GLU A 91 8.33 -0.84 -11.65
N GLU A 92 8.78 -2.03 -11.24
CA GLU A 92 9.56 -2.96 -12.07
C GLU A 92 8.80 -3.39 -13.33
N LEU A 93 7.47 -3.50 -13.24
CA LEU A 93 6.59 -3.80 -14.38
C LEU A 93 6.24 -2.55 -15.22
N GLY A 94 6.72 -1.38 -14.82
CA GLY A 94 6.56 -0.12 -15.55
C GLY A 94 5.20 0.57 -15.35
N TYR A 95 4.41 0.15 -14.37
CA TYR A 95 3.05 0.65 -14.15
C TYR A 95 3.01 1.93 -13.30
N ARG A 96 1.92 2.67 -13.44
CA ARG A 96 1.50 3.72 -12.51
C ARG A 96 0.70 3.09 -11.38
N CYS A 97 0.87 3.56 -10.16
CA CYS A 97 0.04 3.15 -9.02
C CYS A 97 -0.66 4.36 -8.41
N VAL A 98 -1.84 4.12 -7.86
CA VAL A 98 -2.55 5.07 -6.99
C VAL A 98 -3.03 4.32 -5.77
N VAL A 99 -2.71 4.82 -4.59
CA VAL A 99 -3.20 4.29 -3.32
C VAL A 99 -4.36 5.15 -2.87
N PHE A 100 -5.52 4.53 -2.68
CA PHE A 100 -6.67 5.17 -2.10
C PHE A 100 -6.55 5.14 -0.57
N ASN A 101 -6.29 6.26 0.08
CA ASN A 101 -6.34 6.33 1.53
C ASN A 101 -7.79 6.51 1.98
N ASN A 102 -8.24 5.64 2.90
CA ASN A 102 -9.57 5.75 3.50
C ASN A 102 -9.69 7.05 4.30
N ARG A 103 -10.90 7.62 4.31
CA ARG A 103 -11.17 8.87 5.02
C ARG A 103 -10.79 8.79 6.49
N GLY A 104 -10.16 9.85 6.99
CA GLY A 104 -9.79 9.95 8.40
C GLY A 104 -8.57 9.13 8.80
N VAL A 105 -7.91 8.53 7.80
CA VAL A 105 -6.62 7.86 7.92
C VAL A 105 -5.57 8.77 7.25
N ALA A 106 -4.28 8.50 7.44
CA ALA A 106 -3.17 9.23 6.81
C ALA A 106 -2.98 10.73 7.19
N GLY A 107 -3.61 11.21 8.27
CA GLY A 107 -3.40 12.57 8.78
C GLY A 107 -4.23 13.65 8.09
N GLU A 108 -5.32 13.25 7.42
CA GLU A 108 -6.32 14.17 6.89
C GLU A 108 -7.02 14.95 8.00
N ASN A 109 -7.44 16.19 7.71
CA ASN A 109 -8.30 16.94 8.62
C ASN A 109 -9.68 16.28 8.67
N LEU A 110 -10.01 15.74 9.84
CA LEU A 110 -11.35 15.34 10.19
C LEU A 110 -12.18 16.62 10.42
N LEU A 111 -13.28 16.77 9.67
CA LEU A 111 -14.32 17.74 10.03
C LEU A 111 -15.06 17.27 11.28
#